data_AF-A0A3D1BJ92-F1
#
_entry.id   AF-A0A3D1BJ92-F1
#
_cell.length_a   1.000
_cell.length_b   1.000
_cell.length_c   1.000
_cell.angle_alpha   90.00
_cell.angle_beta   90.00
_cell.angle_gamma   90.00
#
_symmetry.space_group_name_H-M   'P 1'
#
loop_
_entity.id
_entity.type
_entity.pdbx_description
1 polymer ?
#
loop_
_entity_poly.entity_id
_entity_poly.type
_entity_poly.pdbx_seq_one_letter_code
_entity_poly.pdbx_strand_id
1 'polypeptide(L)'
;MPTTAKRKRKVSKRTIIIASILTVLIGVPLAIYLITKNASTPYATWYNSSWNYRRSVTITNTHGSTLYDEDVLITVDTATLITATKLQADCGDLRFVDDNDVTVHTYWIEGGCNTATTQIWVRIPELPNGESIIYMYYDNSTV
;
A
#
# COMPACT_ATOMS: atom_id res chain seq x y z
N MET A 1 -63.26 -28.73 9.30
CA MET A 1 -61.84 -28.36 9.40
C MET A 1 -61.05 -29.27 8.46
N PRO A 2 -60.58 -28.85 7.27
CA PRO A 2 -59.78 -29.72 6.43
C PRO A 2 -58.30 -29.56 6.76
N THR A 3 -57.63 -30.67 7.08
CA THR A 3 -56.20 -30.74 7.35
C THR A 3 -55.44 -30.87 6.03
N THR A 4 -54.78 -29.79 5.60
CA THR A 4 -53.98 -29.79 4.37
C THR A 4 -52.66 -30.54 4.59
N ALA A 5 -52.52 -31.73 3.98
CA ALA A 5 -51.27 -32.48 4.01
C ALA A 5 -50.20 -31.78 3.14
N LYS A 6 -49.11 -31.32 3.78
CA LYS A 6 -47.96 -30.72 3.09
C LYS A 6 -47.15 -31.81 2.36
N ARG A 7 -47.18 -31.79 1.03
CA ARG A 7 -46.35 -32.67 0.17
C ARG A 7 -44.88 -32.25 0.24
N LYS A 8 -44.02 -33.10 0.82
CA LYS A 8 -42.56 -32.91 0.79
C LYS A 8 -42.03 -33.18 -0.63
N ARG A 9 -41.41 -32.18 -1.27
CA ARG A 9 -40.74 -32.33 -2.57
C ARG A 9 -39.44 -33.12 -2.39
N LYS A 10 -39.27 -34.20 -3.17
CA LYS A 10 -38.06 -35.04 -3.18
C LYS A 10 -37.01 -34.41 -4.11
N VAL A 11 -35.84 -34.08 -3.58
CA VAL A 11 -34.75 -33.46 -4.35
C VAL A 11 -34.11 -34.52 -5.26
N SER A 12 -33.85 -34.18 -6.53
CA SER A 12 -33.27 -35.11 -7.51
C SER A 12 -31.73 -35.15 -7.42
N LYS A 13 -31.11 -36.28 -7.77
CA LYS A 13 -29.63 -36.41 -7.80
C LYS A 13 -28.96 -35.38 -8.71
N ARG A 14 -29.60 -34.99 -9.82
CA ARG A 14 -29.09 -33.96 -10.74
C ARG A 14 -29.09 -32.57 -10.08
N THR A 15 -30.13 -32.26 -9.30
CA THR A 15 -30.21 -31.02 -8.53
C THR A 15 -29.13 -30.97 -7.44
N ILE A 16 -28.83 -32.11 -6.81
CA ILE A 16 -27.75 -32.22 -5.82
C ILE A 16 -26.39 -31.96 -6.50
N ILE A 17 -26.11 -32.61 -7.65
CA ILE A 17 -24.84 -32.44 -8.37
C ILE A 17 -24.65 -30.98 -8.83
N ILE A 18 -25.68 -30.35 -9.39
CA ILE A 18 -25.61 -28.95 -9.85
C ILE A 18 -25.37 -28.00 -8.67
N ALA A 19 -26.04 -28.22 -7.53
CA ALA A 19 -25.83 -27.42 -6.33
C ALA A 19 -24.42 -27.59 -5.74
N SER A 20 -23.87 -28.82 -5.78
CA SER A 20 -22.49 -29.09 -5.38
C SER A 20 -21.46 -28.40 -6.29
N ILE A 21 -21.69 -28.36 -7.60
CA ILE A 21 -20.79 -27.67 -8.54
C ILE A 21 -20.84 -26.15 -8.33
N LEU A 22 -22.02 -25.57 -8.16
CA LEU A 22 -22.19 -24.12 -7.91
C LEU A 22 -21.53 -23.67 -6.61
N THR A 23 -21.62 -24.49 -5.55
CA THR A 23 -20.97 -24.18 -4.28
C THR A 23 -19.44 -24.23 -4.39
N VAL A 24 -18.87 -25.18 -5.14
CA VAL A 24 -17.42 -25.26 -5.36
C VAL A 24 -16.90 -24.15 -6.28
N LEU A 25 -17.60 -23.84 -7.38
CA LEU A 25 -17.12 -22.87 -8.38
C LEU A 25 -17.33 -21.41 -7.95
N ILE A 26 -18.37 -21.11 -7.17
CA ILE A 26 -18.73 -19.72 -6.83
C ILE A 26 -18.72 -19.52 -5.32
N GLY A 27 -19.31 -20.44 -4.56
CA GLY A 27 -19.42 -20.33 -3.11
C GLY A 27 -18.06 -20.32 -2.40
N VAL A 28 -17.17 -21.27 -2.74
CA VAL A 28 -15.84 -21.40 -2.13
C VAL A 28 -14.94 -20.20 -2.47
N PRO A 29 -14.78 -19.77 -3.74
CA PRO A 29 -13.98 -18.58 -4.05
C PRO A 29 -14.54 -17.29 -3.44
N LEU A 30 -15.87 -17.12 -3.43
CA LEU A 30 -16.49 -15.94 -2.80
C LEU A 30 -16.26 -15.96 -1.28
N ALA A 31 -16.40 -17.10 -0.62
CA ALA A 31 -16.12 -17.23 0.80
C ALA A 31 -14.65 -16.94 1.11
N ILE A 32 -13.71 -17.48 0.33
CA ILE A 32 -12.28 -17.17 0.47
C ILE A 32 -12.03 -15.67 0.30
N TYR A 33 -12.54 -15.03 -0.75
CA TYR A 33 -12.43 -13.59 -0.97
C TYR A 33 -12.99 -12.78 0.21
N LEU A 34 -14.17 -13.17 0.73
CA LEU A 34 -14.79 -12.49 1.87
C LEU A 34 -14.00 -12.68 3.17
N ILE A 35 -13.31 -13.80 3.34
CA ILE A 35 -12.43 -14.08 4.49
C ILE A 35 -11.11 -13.31 4.36
N THR A 36 -10.51 -13.23 3.17
CA THR A 36 -9.18 -12.64 2.99
C THR A 36 -9.17 -11.15 2.71
N LYS A 37 -10.27 -10.55 2.23
CA LYS A 37 -10.31 -9.10 1.92
C LYS A 37 -10.07 -8.19 3.13
N ASN A 38 -10.31 -8.71 4.34
CA ASN A 38 -10.13 -7.98 5.59
C ASN A 38 -8.86 -8.45 6.33
N ALA A 39 -8.02 -9.28 5.72
CA ALA A 39 -6.75 -9.64 6.31
C ALA A 39 -5.87 -8.39 6.28
N SER A 40 -5.65 -7.78 7.45
CA SER A 40 -4.61 -6.78 7.62
C SER A 40 -3.27 -7.46 7.36
N THR A 41 -2.56 -7.02 6.32
CA THR A 41 -1.13 -7.30 6.24
C THR A 41 -0.52 -6.75 7.52
N PRO A 42 0.18 -7.57 8.33
CA PRO A 42 0.84 -7.02 9.51
C PRO A 42 1.77 -5.91 9.02
N TYR A 43 1.54 -4.70 9.54
CA TYR A 43 2.45 -3.58 9.33
C TYR A 43 3.86 -4.09 9.57
N ALA A 44 4.71 -4.06 8.55
CA ALA A 44 6.12 -4.23 8.79
C ALA A 44 6.53 -3.07 9.69
N THR A 45 7.47 -3.28 10.62
CA THR A 45 8.00 -2.15 11.39
C THR A 45 9.08 -1.39 10.63
N TRP A 46 9.50 -1.96 9.49
CA TRP A 46 10.62 -1.53 8.67
C TRP A 46 10.51 -2.15 7.28
N TYR A 47 10.81 -1.40 6.22
CA TYR A 47 10.66 -1.85 4.83
C TYR A 47 11.49 -3.09 4.49
N ASN A 48 12.81 -3.01 4.68
CA ASN A 48 13.70 -4.18 4.69
C ASN A 48 15.05 -3.84 5.35
N SER A 49 15.78 -4.86 5.80
CA SER A 49 17.02 -4.70 6.57
C SER A 49 18.21 -4.11 5.82
N SER A 50 18.13 -3.94 4.49
CA SER A 50 19.20 -3.31 3.70
C SER A 50 19.16 -1.79 3.75
N TRP A 51 18.09 -1.19 4.29
CA TRP A 51 18.00 0.24 4.56
C TRP A 51 18.32 0.51 6.02
N ASN A 52 19.30 1.36 6.30
CA ASN A 52 19.76 1.60 7.67
C ASN A 52 19.00 2.74 8.37
N TYR A 53 18.47 3.70 7.60
CA TYR A 53 17.76 4.84 8.15
C TYR A 53 16.42 5.08 7.48
N ARG A 54 15.49 5.65 8.24
CA ARG A 54 14.27 6.27 7.73
C ARG A 54 13.98 7.58 8.45
N ARG A 55 13.23 8.45 7.80
CA ARG A 55 12.61 9.62 8.43
C ARG A 55 11.16 9.71 7.99
N SER A 56 10.28 10.13 8.91
CA SER A 56 8.87 10.41 8.59
C SER A 56 8.77 11.69 7.76
N VAL A 57 7.90 11.67 6.77
CA VAL A 57 7.48 12.82 5.98
C VAL A 57 5.97 12.96 6.14
N THR A 58 5.53 14.08 6.72
CA THR A 58 4.12 14.40 6.85
C THR A 58 3.66 15.16 5.62
N ILE A 59 2.58 14.70 5.00
CA ILE A 59 1.94 15.30 3.84
C ILE A 59 0.55 15.76 4.28
N THR A 60 0.19 17.00 3.98
CA THR A 60 -1.11 17.56 4.34
C THR A 60 -1.93 17.87 3.10
N ASN A 61 -3.13 17.29 3.03
CA ASN A 61 -4.15 17.64 2.05
C ASN A 61 -5.28 18.42 2.72
N THR A 62 -5.52 19.65 2.25
CA THR A 62 -6.53 20.56 2.80
C THR A 62 -7.74 20.78 1.86
N HIS A 63 -7.92 19.94 0.83
CA HIS A 63 -8.95 20.14 -0.20
C HIS A 63 -10.36 19.69 0.21
N GLY A 64 -10.53 19.09 1.39
CA GLY A 64 -11.83 18.59 1.87
C GLY A 64 -12.28 17.28 1.22
N SER A 65 -11.44 16.68 0.36
CA SER A 65 -11.66 15.39 -0.31
C SER A 65 -10.36 14.63 -0.50
N THR A 66 -10.45 13.32 -0.71
CA THR A 66 -9.31 12.50 -1.14
C THR A 66 -8.85 12.94 -2.55
N LEU A 67 -7.54 13.07 -2.72
CA LEU A 67 -6.88 13.27 -4.01
C LEU A 67 -6.21 11.98 -4.46
N TYR A 68 -5.94 11.84 -5.76
CA TYR A 68 -5.37 10.63 -6.35
C TYR A 68 -4.23 10.96 -7.30
N ASP A 69 -3.22 10.11 -7.31
CA ASP A 69 -2.04 10.23 -8.18
C ASP A 69 -1.31 11.58 -8.09
N GLU A 70 -1.32 12.18 -6.91
CA GLU A 70 -0.74 13.50 -6.65
C GLU A 70 0.79 13.44 -6.55
N ASP A 71 1.46 14.42 -7.13
CA ASP A 71 2.90 14.60 -7.01
C ASP A 71 3.23 15.59 -5.91
N VAL A 72 3.80 15.08 -4.83
CA VAL A 72 4.13 15.86 -3.63
C VAL A 72 5.61 16.20 -3.63
N LEU A 73 5.93 17.49 -3.54
CA LEU A 73 7.29 17.97 -3.39
C LEU A 73 7.79 17.78 -1.95
N ILE A 74 8.92 17.10 -1.80
CA ILE A 74 9.65 16.91 -0.56
C ILE A 74 11.04 17.52 -0.72
N THR A 75 11.38 18.46 0.15
CA THR A 75 12.70 19.11 0.15
C THR A 75 13.64 18.43 1.16
N VAL A 76 14.84 18.10 0.71
CA VAL A 76 15.83 17.32 1.48
C VAL A 76 17.20 17.97 1.41
N ASP A 77 17.86 18.14 2.55
CA ASP A 77 19.30 18.45 2.58
C ASP A 77 20.10 17.17 2.33
N THR A 78 20.26 16.81 1.06
CA THR A 78 21.03 15.61 0.67
C THR A 78 22.52 15.86 0.80
N ALA A 79 22.99 17.11 0.71
CA ALA A 79 24.40 17.45 0.90
C ALA A 79 24.91 17.07 2.30
N THR A 80 24.11 17.35 3.34
CA THR A 80 24.43 16.95 4.71
C THR A 80 24.43 15.42 4.86
N LEU A 81 23.48 14.71 4.25
CA LEU A 81 23.42 13.25 4.32
C LEU A 81 24.61 12.57 3.61
N ILE A 82 25.01 13.09 2.44
CA ILE A 82 26.17 12.63 1.67
C ILE A 82 27.46 12.89 2.46
N THR A 83 27.62 14.09 3.01
CA THR A 83 28.78 14.44 3.86
C THR A 83 28.89 13.54 5.08
N ALA A 84 27.74 13.15 5.66
CA ALA A 84 27.66 12.21 6.77
C ALA A 84 27.78 10.72 6.35
N THR A 85 28.07 10.44 5.09
CA THR A 85 28.17 9.09 4.49
C THR A 85 26.92 8.24 4.73
N LYS A 86 25.74 8.86 4.71
CA LYS A 86 24.43 8.19 4.85
C LYS A 86 23.64 8.16 3.54
N LEU A 87 24.16 8.77 2.47
CA LEU A 87 23.50 8.80 1.18
C LEU A 87 24.57 8.76 0.10
N GLN A 88 24.29 8.04 -0.98
CA GLN A 88 25.16 8.00 -2.15
C GLN A 88 25.20 9.38 -2.83
N ALA A 89 26.33 9.67 -3.48
CA ALA A 89 26.58 10.98 -4.09
C ALA A 89 25.59 11.33 -5.22
N ASP A 90 24.93 10.34 -5.79
CA ASP A 90 23.91 10.45 -6.83
C ASP A 90 22.47 10.31 -6.29
N CYS A 91 22.29 10.17 -4.97
CA CYS A 91 21.00 9.91 -4.31
C CYS A 91 20.31 8.61 -4.78
N GLY A 92 21.06 7.65 -5.33
CA GLY A 92 20.52 6.37 -5.84
C GLY A 92 19.90 5.49 -4.75
N ASP A 93 20.34 5.67 -3.52
CA ASP A 93 19.86 4.98 -2.33
C ASP A 93 18.80 5.79 -1.57
N LEU A 94 17.82 6.36 -2.28
CA LEU A 94 16.58 6.89 -1.70
C LEU A 94 15.41 5.96 -1.97
N ARG A 95 14.48 5.87 -1.01
CA ARG A 95 13.21 5.18 -1.20
C ARG A 95 12.09 5.80 -0.39
N PHE A 96 10.92 5.91 -1.00
CA PHE A 96 9.71 6.38 -0.34
C PHE A 96 8.75 5.22 -0.16
N VAL A 97 8.29 5.03 1.06
CA VAL A 97 7.42 3.93 1.46
C VAL A 97 6.27 4.51 2.28
N ASP A 98 5.08 3.96 2.10
CA ASP A 98 3.88 4.34 2.84
C ASP A 98 4.02 4.05 4.35
N ASP A 99 3.06 4.49 5.16
CA ASP A 99 3.03 4.27 6.62
C ASP A 99 3.00 2.79 7.01
N ASN A 100 2.62 1.93 6.06
CA ASN A 100 2.55 0.50 6.22
C ASN A 100 3.90 -0.22 6.09
N ASP A 101 4.98 0.53 5.81
CA ASP A 101 6.34 0.03 5.61
C ASP A 101 6.46 -1.04 4.50
N VAL A 102 5.51 -1.12 3.57
CA VAL A 102 5.47 -2.12 2.51
C VAL A 102 5.28 -1.47 1.14
N THR A 103 4.34 -0.55 1.01
CA THR A 103 3.96 0.07 -0.26
C THR A 103 5.02 1.08 -0.69
N VAL A 104 5.68 0.87 -1.82
CA VAL A 104 6.72 1.77 -2.34
C VAL A 104 6.10 2.79 -3.30
N HIS A 105 6.49 4.06 -3.17
CA HIS A 105 6.09 5.14 -4.05
C HIS A 105 7.18 5.45 -5.09
N THR A 106 6.75 5.78 -6.31
CA THR A 106 7.65 6.29 -7.36
C THR A 106 8.03 7.73 -7.08
N TYR A 107 9.26 8.12 -7.43
CA TYR A 107 9.74 9.48 -7.25
C TYR A 107 10.68 9.91 -8.38
N TRP A 108 10.95 11.21 -8.48
CA TRP A 108 12.05 11.76 -9.25
C TRP A 108 12.70 12.95 -8.54
N ILE A 109 13.94 13.23 -8.89
CA ILE A 109 14.70 14.36 -8.34
C ILE A 109 14.72 15.48 -9.38
N GLU A 110 14.27 16.66 -8.98
CA GLU A 110 14.33 17.88 -9.79
C GLU A 110 15.58 18.68 -9.40
N GLY A 111 16.33 19.18 -10.39
CA GLY A 111 17.52 20.01 -10.16
C GLY A 111 18.77 19.27 -9.69
N GLY A 112 18.70 17.96 -9.43
CA GLY A 112 19.84 17.10 -9.09
C GLY A 112 20.03 16.86 -7.59
N CYS A 113 21.06 16.07 -7.26
CA CYS A 113 21.42 15.63 -5.90
C CYS A 113 22.53 16.51 -5.29
N ASN A 114 22.84 16.31 -4.01
CA ASN A 114 23.93 16.97 -3.27
C ASN A 114 23.72 18.48 -3.08
N THR A 115 22.52 18.86 -2.67
CA THR A 115 22.18 20.25 -2.35
C THR A 115 21.53 20.34 -0.96
N ALA A 116 21.56 21.53 -0.36
CA ALA A 116 20.88 21.79 0.91
C ALA A 116 19.34 21.75 0.78
N THR A 117 18.81 21.82 -0.44
CA THR A 117 17.38 21.90 -0.76
C THR A 117 17.05 21.05 -1.99
N THR A 118 17.45 19.79 -1.98
CA THR A 118 17.15 18.85 -3.08
C THR A 118 15.65 18.66 -3.19
N GLN A 119 15.12 18.88 -4.39
CA GLN A 119 13.69 18.78 -4.67
C GLN A 119 13.36 17.37 -5.13
N ILE A 120 12.54 16.66 -4.36
CA ILE A 120 12.16 15.28 -4.66
C ILE A 120 10.64 15.22 -4.77
N TRP A 121 10.16 14.87 -5.95
CA TRP A 121 8.74 14.72 -6.22
C TRP A 121 8.35 13.26 -6.06
N VAL A 122 7.37 12.98 -5.21
CA VAL A 122 6.91 11.62 -4.90
C VAL A 122 5.44 11.51 -5.28
N ARG A 123 5.10 10.45 -6.04
CA ARG A 123 3.72 10.19 -6.43
C ARG A 123 2.98 9.42 -5.34
N ILE A 124 1.90 10.01 -4.86
CA ILE A 124 1.01 9.46 -3.84
C ILE A 124 -0.29 9.00 -4.51
N PRO A 125 -0.55 7.68 -4.62
CA PRO A 125 -1.72 7.16 -5.34
C PRO A 125 -3.06 7.57 -4.72
N GLU A 126 -3.13 7.65 -3.40
CA GLU A 126 -4.31 8.08 -2.65
C GLU A 126 -3.87 8.97 -1.50
N LEU A 127 -4.36 10.20 -1.47
CA LEU A 127 -4.05 11.19 -0.45
C LEU A 127 -5.34 11.68 0.22
N PRO A 128 -5.76 11.05 1.33
CA PRO A 128 -6.94 11.45 2.09
C PRO A 128 -6.87 12.91 2.57
N ASN A 129 -8.03 13.53 2.81
CA ASN A 129 -8.06 14.85 3.44
C ASN A 129 -7.51 14.77 4.87
N GLY A 130 -6.59 15.67 5.23
CA GLY A 130 -5.88 15.70 6.51
C GLY A 130 -4.40 15.38 6.34
N GLU A 131 -3.82 14.77 7.38
CA GLU A 131 -2.42 14.36 7.38
C GLU A 131 -2.28 12.90 6.92
N SER A 132 -1.26 12.66 6.09
CA SER A 132 -0.77 11.33 5.74
C SER A 132 0.72 11.28 6.03
N ILE A 133 1.23 10.11 6.42
CA ILE A 133 2.65 9.91 6.72
C ILE A 133 3.19 8.94 5.69
N ILE A 134 4.34 9.29 5.13
CA ILE A 134 5.19 8.34 4.43
C ILE A 134 6.58 8.34 5.07
N TYR A 135 7.41 7.36 4.75
CA TYR A 135 8.79 7.26 5.18
C TYR A 135 9.74 7.44 4.01
N MET A 136 10.74 8.30 4.20
CA MET A 136 11.91 8.36 3.33
C MET A 136 13.01 7.49 3.95
N TYR A 137 13.29 6.37 3.31
CA TYR A 137 14.40 5.47 3.59
C TYR A 137 15.66 5.89 2.84
N TYR A 138 16.82 5.71 3.46
CA TYR A 138 18.14 6.02 2.89
C TYR A 138 19.24 5.18 3.54
N ASP A 139 20.46 5.26 3.00
CA ASP A 139 21.63 4.45 3.37
C ASP A 139 21.41 2.96 3.08
N ASN A 140 21.51 2.61 1.80
CA ASN A 140 21.46 1.23 1.33
C ASN A 140 22.68 0.93 0.44
N SER A 141 23.55 0.05 0.94
CA SER A 141 24.82 -0.32 0.28
C SER A 141 24.68 -1.31 -0.89
N THR A 142 23.46 -1.78 -1.18
CA THR A 142 23.20 -2.82 -2.20
C THR A 142 22.55 -2.28 -3.48
N VAL A 143 22.20 -1.00 -3.49
CA VAL A 143 21.63 -0.29 -4.64
C VAL A 143 22.62 0.69 -5.21
#